data_AF-A0AA39RBL9-F1
#
_entry.id   AF-A0AA39RBL9-F1
#
_cell.length_a   1.000
_cell.length_b   1.000
_cell.length_c   1.000
_cell.angle_alpha   90.00
_cell.angle_beta   90.00
_cell.angle_gamma   90.00
#
_symmetry.space_group_name_H-M   'P 1'
#
loop_
_entity.id
_entity.type
_entity.pdbx_description
1 polymer ?
#
loop_
_entity_poly.entity_id
_entity_poly.type
_entity_poly.pdbx_seq_one_letter_code
_entity_poly.pdbx_strand_id
1 'polypeptide(L)'
;MSRVPWDLNALEQLIIVCCHAIWLGGPTKGQDESEWLIENFQKNETPTFIEHIDCALKLLESQPNAMVIFSGGATKLSKISLTEGQSYLNLALTLHPHLALPPYQHTLHPEPYATDSYQNTLFSLLLFRRLTNHYPNHITIISHDFKRARFLELHIPAIRWPKDRVNFIGTAQKAMFRITICTGLKADFNVNLHSSLRH
;
A
#
# COMPACT_ATOMS: atom_id res chain seq x y z
N MET A 1 31.04 15.52 2.25
CA MET A 1 29.88 16.07 2.97
C MET A 1 28.94 14.92 3.28
N SER A 2 28.75 14.58 4.56
CA SER A 2 27.79 13.55 4.99
C SER A 2 26.38 14.03 4.65
N ARG A 3 25.65 13.28 3.80
CA ARG A 3 24.24 13.57 3.50
C ARG A 3 23.45 13.58 4.80
N VAL A 4 22.68 14.64 5.03
CA VAL A 4 21.74 14.69 6.16
C VAL A 4 20.61 13.69 5.84
N PRO A 5 20.10 12.90 6.80
CA PRO A 5 19.16 11.80 6.52
C PRO A 5 17.85 12.19 5.81
N TRP A 6 17.55 13.49 5.72
CA TRP A 6 16.36 14.06 5.10
C TRP A 6 16.64 14.82 3.79
N ASP A 7 17.81 14.62 3.16
CA ASP A 7 18.07 15.15 1.82
C ASP A 7 17.16 14.46 0.80
N LEU A 8 16.07 15.13 0.41
CA LEU A 8 15.10 14.61 -0.55
C LEU A 8 15.73 14.32 -1.93
N ASN A 9 16.85 14.97 -2.27
CA ASN A 9 17.57 14.70 -3.53
C ASN A 9 18.38 13.39 -3.47
N ALA A 10 18.48 12.77 -2.29
CA ALA A 10 19.14 11.48 -2.10
C ALA A 10 18.17 10.29 -2.21
N LEU A 11 16.86 10.54 -2.28
CA LEU A 11 15.85 9.50 -2.41
C LEU A 11 15.84 8.99 -3.84
N GLU A 12 15.94 7.68 -4.05
CA GLU A 12 16.00 7.09 -5.40
C GLU A 12 14.95 6.00 -5.62
N GLN A 13 14.28 5.58 -4.54
CA GLN A 13 13.27 4.53 -4.57
C GLN A 13 11.90 5.16 -4.32
N LEU A 14 10.93 4.84 -5.18
CA LEU A 14 9.54 5.23 -4.98
C LEU A 14 8.68 3.99 -4.70
N ILE A 15 8.07 3.95 -3.53
CA ILE A 15 7.09 2.93 -3.14
C ILE A 15 5.70 3.55 -3.31
N ILE A 16 4.87 2.94 -4.14
CA ILE A 16 3.52 3.41 -4.47
C ILE A 16 2.51 2.47 -3.82
N VAL A 17 1.74 2.98 -2.88
CA VAL A 17 0.59 2.28 -2.30
C VAL A 17 -0.66 2.70 -3.02
N CYS A 18 -1.25 1.78 -3.78
CA CYS A 18 -2.51 2.03 -4.48
C CYS A 18 -3.68 1.94 -3.50
N CYS A 19 -4.32 3.07 -3.21
CA CYS A 19 -5.42 3.16 -2.27
C CYS A 19 -6.75 2.86 -2.98
N HIS A 20 -7.70 2.30 -2.22
CA HIS A 20 -9.03 1.96 -2.74
C HIS A 20 -10.18 2.28 -1.76
N ALA A 21 -9.88 2.79 -0.56
CA ALA A 21 -10.89 3.09 0.44
C ALA A 21 -10.46 4.27 1.30
N ILE A 22 -11.39 4.81 2.09
CA ILE A 22 -11.10 5.89 3.03
C ILE A 22 -11.21 5.34 4.45
N TRP A 23 -10.12 5.35 5.21
CA TRP A 23 -10.19 5.13 6.66
C TRP A 23 -10.71 6.40 7.33
N LEU A 24 -11.80 6.28 8.09
CA LEU A 24 -12.50 7.38 8.77
C LEU A 24 -11.90 7.69 10.14
N GLY A 25 -10.96 6.89 10.62
CA GLY A 25 -10.51 6.92 12.00
C GLY A 25 -11.30 5.96 12.89
N GLY A 26 -10.72 5.59 14.03
CA GLY A 26 -11.42 4.83 15.05
C GLY A 26 -10.49 4.10 16.03
N PRO A 27 -11.04 3.55 17.11
CA PRO A 27 -10.27 2.99 18.21
C PRO A 27 -9.54 1.68 17.84
N THR A 28 -10.01 0.98 16.82
CA THR A 28 -9.44 -0.30 16.37
C THR A 28 -8.36 -0.12 15.30
N LYS A 29 -8.07 1.11 14.89
CA LYS A 29 -7.01 1.43 13.90
C LYS A 29 -7.18 0.64 12.59
N GLY A 30 -8.40 0.66 12.06
CA GLY A 30 -8.79 0.05 10.80
C GLY A 30 -9.18 -1.43 10.90
N GLN A 31 -9.08 -2.09 12.06
CA GLN A 31 -9.46 -3.50 12.18
C GLN A 31 -10.98 -3.71 12.07
N ASP A 32 -11.78 -2.74 12.54
CA ASP A 32 -13.22 -2.73 12.35
C ASP A 32 -13.57 -2.10 10.98
N GLU A 33 -14.30 -2.85 10.15
CA GLU A 33 -14.72 -2.41 8.81
C GLU A 33 -15.60 -1.16 8.85
N SER A 34 -16.31 -0.91 9.96
CA SER A 34 -17.12 0.31 10.13
C SER A 34 -16.27 1.59 10.22
N GLU A 35 -14.96 1.46 10.50
CA GLU A 35 -14.00 2.57 10.42
C GLU A 35 -13.61 2.91 8.98
N TRP A 36 -14.13 2.21 7.98
CA TRP A 36 -13.82 2.43 6.57
C TRP A 36 -15.05 2.83 5.77
N LEU A 37 -14.89 3.87 4.97
CA LEU A 37 -15.86 4.22 3.94
C LEU A 37 -15.55 3.41 2.67
N ILE A 38 -16.15 2.23 2.56
CA ILE A 38 -15.99 1.29 1.44
C ILE A 38 -17.24 1.20 0.55
N GLU A 39 -17.08 0.69 -0.67
CA GLU A 39 -18.18 0.28 -1.55
C GLU A 39 -18.58 -1.17 -1.29
N ASN A 40 -19.76 -1.59 -1.75
CA ASN A 40 -20.28 -2.94 -1.50
C ASN A 40 -19.36 -4.06 -2.00
N PHE A 41 -18.64 -3.84 -3.11
CA PHE A 41 -17.72 -4.84 -3.67
C PHE A 41 -16.41 -4.97 -2.89
N GLN A 42 -16.16 -4.07 -1.93
CA GLN A 42 -14.93 -4.01 -1.12
C GLN A 42 -15.11 -4.58 0.29
N LYS A 43 -16.27 -5.17 0.58
CA LYS A 43 -16.52 -5.80 1.87
C LYS A 43 -15.51 -6.91 2.13
N ASN A 44 -14.99 -6.95 3.34
CA ASN A 44 -13.92 -7.80 3.84
C ASN A 44 -12.54 -7.54 3.22
N GLU A 45 -12.35 -6.45 2.47
CA GLU A 45 -11.03 -6.08 1.94
C GLU A 45 -10.19 -5.22 2.90
N THR A 46 -10.78 -4.69 3.99
CA THR A 46 -10.08 -3.79 4.92
C THR A 46 -8.77 -4.36 5.49
N PRO A 47 -8.63 -5.68 5.80
CA PRO A 47 -7.34 -6.22 6.22
C PRO A 47 -6.27 -6.14 5.12
N THR A 48 -6.68 -6.22 3.85
CA THR A 48 -5.77 -6.09 2.70
C THR A 48 -5.26 -4.65 2.57
N PHE A 49 -6.10 -3.66 2.89
CA PHE A 49 -5.69 -2.25 2.88
C PHE A 49 -4.64 -1.95 3.95
N ILE A 50 -4.79 -2.53 5.14
CA ILE A 50 -3.78 -2.46 6.21
C ILE A 50 -2.50 -3.18 5.78
N GLU A 51 -2.61 -4.35 5.14
CA GLU A 51 -1.45 -5.09 4.64
C GLU A 51 -0.65 -4.30 3.59
N HIS A 52 -1.32 -3.53 2.72
CA HIS A 52 -0.63 -2.62 1.81
C HIS A 52 0.22 -1.58 2.56
N ILE A 53 -0.35 -0.97 3.61
CA ILE A 53 0.34 0.03 4.43
C ILE A 53 1.54 -0.63 5.11
N ASP A 54 1.33 -1.73 5.84
CA ASP A 54 2.39 -2.44 6.57
C ASP A 54 3.53 -2.88 5.65
N CYS A 55 3.21 -3.35 4.44
CA CYS A 55 4.20 -3.71 3.43
C CYS A 55 5.07 -2.50 3.03
N ALA A 56 4.44 -1.36 2.76
CA ALA A 56 5.16 -0.14 2.38
C ALA A 56 6.06 0.38 3.49
N LEU A 57 5.59 0.35 4.74
CA LEU A 57 6.36 0.84 5.88
C LEU A 57 7.57 -0.05 6.18
N LYS A 58 7.42 -1.38 6.08
CA LYS A 58 8.56 -2.31 6.20
C LYS A 58 9.61 -2.07 5.12
N LEU A 59 9.18 -1.79 3.88
CA LEU A 59 10.10 -1.46 2.80
C LEU A 59 10.83 -0.14 3.08
N LEU A 60 10.10 0.89 3.52
CA LEU A 60 10.67 2.19 3.91
C LEU A 60 11.75 2.04 4.99
N GLU A 61 11.48 1.27 6.04
CA GLU A 61 12.45 1.01 7.11
C GLU A 61 13.69 0.24 6.62
N SER A 62 13.53 -0.61 5.59
CA SER A 62 14.65 -1.35 4.99
C SER A 62 15.43 -0.57 3.92
N GLN A 63 14.90 0.56 3.44
CA GLN A 63 15.43 1.33 2.30
C GLN A 63 15.59 2.81 2.67
N PRO A 64 16.78 3.24 3.14
CA PRO A 64 16.98 4.60 3.64
C PRO A 64 16.85 5.70 2.57
N ASN A 65 16.81 5.34 1.29
CA ASN A 65 16.61 6.25 0.15
C ASN A 65 15.22 6.10 -0.50
N ALA A 66 14.22 5.60 0.24
CA ALA A 66 12.87 5.43 -0.26
C ALA A 66 11.90 6.55 0.16
N MET A 67 10.95 6.82 -0.74
CA MET A 67 9.74 7.60 -0.48
C MET A 67 8.52 6.70 -0.66
N VAL A 68 7.57 6.76 0.26
CA VAL A 68 6.27 6.12 0.14
C VAL A 68 5.23 7.17 -0.26
N ILE A 69 4.50 6.88 -1.33
CA ILE A 69 3.36 7.67 -1.77
C ILE A 69 2.10 6.81 -1.66
N PHE A 70 1.16 7.25 -0.82
CA PHE A 70 -0.20 6.70 -0.74
C PHE A 70 -1.07 7.40 -1.78
N SER A 71 -1.39 6.72 -2.88
CA SER A 71 -2.07 7.33 -4.02
C SER A 71 -3.53 6.92 -4.10
N GLY A 72 -4.41 7.92 -4.23
CA GLY A 72 -5.85 7.72 -4.33
C GLY A 72 -6.60 9.00 -3.97
N GLY A 73 -7.47 9.43 -4.87
CA GLY A 73 -8.22 10.66 -4.73
C GLY A 73 -9.45 10.56 -3.84
N ALA A 74 -10.18 11.67 -3.72
CA ALA A 74 -11.49 11.66 -3.08
C ALA A 74 -12.53 11.09 -4.06
N THR A 75 -12.72 9.78 -4.06
CA THR A 75 -13.73 9.10 -4.89
C THR A 75 -15.15 9.28 -4.36
N LYS A 76 -15.30 9.83 -3.15
CA LYS A 76 -16.58 9.99 -2.42
C LYS A 76 -16.81 11.44 -1.97
N LEU A 77 -16.52 12.39 -2.85
CA LEU A 77 -16.67 13.84 -2.61
C LEU A 77 -18.05 14.26 -2.10
N SER A 78 -19.10 13.51 -2.44
CA SER A 78 -20.47 13.75 -1.95
C SER A 78 -20.65 13.47 -0.46
N LYS A 79 -19.70 12.77 0.18
CA LYS A 79 -19.74 12.37 1.59
C LYS A 79 -18.65 13.02 2.41
N ILE A 80 -17.42 13.13 1.88
CA ILE A 80 -16.26 13.65 2.61
C ILE A 80 -15.20 14.21 1.66
N SER A 81 -14.45 15.22 2.11
CA SER A 81 -13.30 15.79 1.38
C SER A 81 -11.99 15.03 1.56
N LEU A 82 -11.95 14.05 2.47
CA LEU A 82 -10.79 13.21 2.74
C LEU A 82 -10.51 12.30 1.54
N THR A 83 -9.28 12.31 1.04
CA THR A 83 -8.86 11.42 -0.05
C THR A 83 -8.44 10.06 0.48
N GLU A 84 -8.50 9.04 -0.37
CA GLU A 84 -8.01 7.70 -0.02
C GLU A 84 -6.54 7.75 0.41
N GLY A 85 -5.68 8.44 -0.36
CA GLY A 85 -4.26 8.59 -0.07
C GLY A 85 -3.98 9.29 1.27
N GLN A 86 -4.71 10.36 1.60
CA GLN A 86 -4.56 11.03 2.89
C GLN A 86 -5.04 10.13 4.05
N SER A 87 -6.11 9.36 3.86
CA SER A 87 -6.60 8.46 4.90
C SER A 87 -5.63 7.32 5.20
N TYR A 88 -4.95 6.79 4.18
CA TYR A 88 -3.93 5.75 4.36
C TYR A 88 -2.70 6.31 5.08
N LEU A 89 -2.27 7.54 4.76
CA LEU A 89 -1.21 8.22 5.51
C LEU A 89 -1.60 8.41 6.99
N ASN A 90 -2.84 8.83 7.26
CA ASN A 90 -3.34 8.99 8.63
C ASN A 90 -3.28 7.66 9.40
N LEU A 91 -3.70 6.57 8.76
CA LEU A 91 -3.65 5.23 9.37
C LEU A 91 -2.21 4.78 9.61
N ALA A 92 -1.32 4.96 8.63
CA ALA A 92 0.10 4.64 8.75
C ALA A 92 0.74 5.33 9.97
N LEU A 93 0.51 6.64 10.14
CA LEU A 93 1.02 7.39 11.29
C LEU A 93 0.32 7.05 12.61
N THR A 94 -0.92 6.55 12.57
CA THR A 94 -1.63 6.06 13.78
C THR A 94 -1.09 4.70 14.24
N LEU A 95 -0.70 3.84 13.30
CA LEU A 95 -0.08 2.54 13.56
C LEU A 95 1.39 2.71 13.98
N HIS A 96 2.11 3.64 13.34
CA HIS A 96 3.54 3.85 13.52
C HIS A 96 3.91 5.33 13.73
N PRO A 97 3.62 5.90 14.92
CA PRO A 97 3.83 7.33 15.18
C PRO A 97 5.29 7.79 15.04
N HIS A 98 6.27 6.91 15.21
CA HIS A 98 7.70 7.24 15.05
C HIS A 98 8.06 7.68 13.63
N LEU A 99 7.26 7.31 12.63
CA LEU A 99 7.46 7.72 11.24
C LEU A 99 7.10 9.19 10.97
N ALA A 100 6.43 9.86 11.91
CA ALA A 100 6.21 11.30 11.86
C ALA A 100 7.46 12.11 12.29
N LEU A 101 8.53 11.44 12.73
CA LEU A 101 9.75 12.06 13.24
C LEU A 101 10.94 11.79 12.30
N PRO A 102 12.07 12.51 12.45
CA PRO A 102 13.28 12.19 11.71
C PRO A 102 13.73 10.74 11.93
N PRO A 103 14.29 10.07 10.90
CA PRO A 103 14.57 10.59 9.55
C PRO A 103 13.36 10.52 8.59
N TYR A 104 12.22 9.96 9.00
CA TYR A 104 11.13 9.56 8.10
C TYR A 104 10.12 10.67 7.78
N GLN A 105 10.06 11.73 8.57
CA GLN A 105 9.03 12.79 8.51
C GLN A 105 8.79 13.42 7.12
N HIS A 106 9.72 13.27 6.16
CA HIS A 106 9.60 13.79 4.79
C HIS A 106 9.53 12.70 3.71
N THR A 107 9.37 11.43 4.09
CA THR A 107 9.38 10.28 3.18
C THR A 107 8.01 9.69 2.92
N LEU A 108 6.98 10.10 3.67
CA LEU A 108 5.60 9.64 3.54
C LEU A 108 4.73 10.77 3.00
N HIS A 109 4.11 10.56 1.84
CA HIS A 109 3.26 11.58 1.20
C HIS A 109 1.94 11.00 0.69
N PRO A 110 0.85 11.78 0.73
CA PRO A 110 -0.39 11.41 0.06
C PRO A 110 -0.42 12.01 -1.36
N GLU A 111 -0.89 11.23 -2.33
CA GLU A 111 -1.25 11.70 -3.66
C GLU A 111 -2.80 11.71 -3.77
N PRO A 112 -3.44 12.89 -3.89
CA PRO A 112 -4.88 13.04 -3.67
C PRO A 112 -5.73 13.12 -4.94
N TYR A 113 -5.17 12.84 -6.12
CA TYR A 113 -5.87 13.04 -7.39
C TYR A 113 -6.14 11.75 -8.17
N ALA A 114 -5.41 10.66 -7.91
CA ALA A 114 -5.60 9.44 -8.69
C ALA A 114 -7.01 8.84 -8.54
N THR A 115 -7.73 8.70 -9.66
CA THR A 115 -9.07 8.07 -9.70
C THR A 115 -9.06 6.64 -10.21
N ASP A 116 -7.91 6.17 -10.72
CA ASP A 116 -7.74 4.82 -11.25
C ASP A 116 -6.30 4.30 -11.07
N SER A 117 -6.09 3.02 -11.35
CA SER A 117 -4.79 2.35 -11.22
C SER A 117 -3.67 2.90 -12.14
N TYR A 118 -4.02 3.47 -13.30
CA TYR A 118 -3.03 4.09 -14.19
C TYR A 118 -2.52 5.39 -13.55
N GLN A 119 -3.45 6.22 -13.09
CA GLN A 119 -3.15 7.47 -12.40
C GLN A 119 -2.39 7.25 -11.09
N ASN A 120 -2.67 6.17 -10.37
CA ASN A 120 -1.90 5.79 -9.18
C ASN A 120 -0.39 5.76 -9.46
N THR A 121 0.00 5.24 -10.62
CA THR A 121 1.41 5.16 -11.02
C THR A 121 1.92 6.51 -11.50
N LEU A 122 1.20 7.13 -12.44
CA LEU A 122 1.63 8.36 -13.09
C LEU A 122 1.72 9.53 -12.12
N PHE A 123 0.69 9.74 -11.30
CA PHE A 123 0.64 10.87 -10.38
C PHE A 123 1.63 10.72 -9.23
N SER A 124 1.87 9.49 -8.76
CA SER A 124 2.95 9.24 -7.79
C SER A 124 4.33 9.58 -8.36
N LEU A 125 4.61 9.22 -9.61
CA LEU A 125 5.86 9.61 -10.28
C LEU A 125 6.00 11.14 -10.41
N LEU A 126 4.92 11.84 -10.79
CA LEU A 126 4.91 13.29 -10.89
C LEU A 126 5.10 13.96 -9.53
N LEU A 127 4.44 13.45 -8.48
CA LEU A 127 4.59 13.94 -7.12
C LEU A 127 6.02 13.73 -6.61
N PHE A 128 6.60 12.54 -6.81
CA PHE A 128 8.01 12.29 -6.48
C PHE A 128 8.92 13.30 -7.18
N ARG A 129 8.77 13.47 -8.50
CA ARG A 129 9.58 14.44 -9.27
C ARG A 129 9.43 15.87 -8.78
N ARG A 130 8.23 16.26 -8.36
CA ARG A 130 7.94 17.58 -7.78
C ARG A 130 8.67 17.77 -6.44
N LEU A 131 8.74 16.73 -5.62
CA LEU A 131 9.33 16.79 -4.28
C LEU A 131 10.87 16.70 -4.30
N THR A 132 11.44 15.92 -5.21
CA THR A 132 12.89 15.61 -5.24
C THR A 132 13.65 16.27 -6.38
N ASN A 133 12.96 16.93 -7.33
CA ASN A 133 13.53 17.46 -8.57
C ASN A 133 14.20 16.42 -9.47
N HIS A 134 14.00 15.12 -9.25
CA HIS A 134 14.41 14.06 -10.17
C HIS A 134 13.42 12.90 -10.20
N TYR A 135 13.50 12.02 -11.20
CA TYR A 135 12.67 10.80 -11.20
C TYR A 135 13.34 9.71 -10.37
N PRO A 136 12.59 8.77 -9.76
CA PRO A 136 13.19 7.68 -9.02
C PRO A 136 13.96 6.75 -9.97
N ASN A 137 14.98 6.07 -9.45
CA ASN A 137 15.69 5.04 -10.19
C ASN A 137 14.85 3.77 -10.30
N HIS A 138 14.04 3.46 -9.28
CA HIS A 138 13.16 2.28 -9.25
C HIS A 138 11.82 2.62 -8.62
N ILE A 139 10.78 1.91 -9.07
CA ILE A 139 9.46 1.97 -8.45
C ILE A 139 9.05 0.60 -7.92
N THR A 140 8.41 0.59 -6.76
CA THR A 140 7.74 -0.59 -6.18
C THR A 140 6.26 -0.27 -6.07
N ILE A 141 5.41 -1.03 -6.75
CA ILE A 141 3.95 -0.85 -6.73
C ILE A 141 3.35 -1.89 -5.79
N ILE A 142 2.56 -1.42 -4.82
CA ILE A 142 1.80 -2.24 -3.87
C ILE A 142 0.32 -2.08 -4.18
N SER A 143 -0.33 -3.18 -4.55
CA SER A 143 -1.76 -3.22 -4.87
C SER A 143 -2.30 -4.65 -4.72
N HIS A 144 -3.57 -4.85 -5.05
CA HIS A 144 -4.14 -6.20 -5.10
C HIS A 144 -3.47 -7.03 -6.20
N ASP A 145 -3.17 -8.30 -5.91
CA ASP A 145 -2.45 -9.18 -6.83
C ASP A 145 -3.18 -9.40 -8.16
N PHE A 146 -4.53 -9.42 -8.16
CA PHE A 146 -5.30 -9.54 -9.40
C PHE A 146 -5.09 -8.37 -10.38
N LYS A 147 -4.54 -7.24 -9.93
CA LYS A 147 -4.20 -6.08 -10.79
C LYS A 147 -2.79 -6.18 -11.38
N ARG A 148 -1.98 -7.17 -11.01
CA ARG A 148 -0.58 -7.32 -11.43
C ARG A 148 -0.40 -7.19 -12.95
N ALA A 149 -1.14 -7.98 -13.73
CA ALA A 149 -1.06 -7.95 -15.19
C ALA A 149 -1.40 -6.55 -15.74
N ARG A 150 -2.43 -5.90 -15.19
CA ARG A 150 -2.83 -4.55 -15.59
C ARG A 150 -1.69 -3.53 -15.38
N PHE A 151 -0.99 -3.60 -14.25
CA PHE A 151 0.15 -2.71 -14.00
C PHE A 151 1.32 -3.02 -14.92
N LEU A 152 1.78 -4.28 -14.96
CA LEU A 152 3.03 -4.64 -15.63
C LEU A 152 2.92 -4.69 -17.16
N GLU A 153 1.74 -4.99 -17.70
CA GLU A 153 1.54 -5.18 -19.13
C GLU A 153 0.88 -3.98 -19.80
N LEU A 154 0.13 -3.16 -19.06
CA LEU A 154 -0.56 -1.99 -19.63
C LEU A 154 -0.01 -0.67 -19.10
N HIS A 155 -0.04 -0.44 -17.79
CA HIS A 155 0.27 0.88 -17.21
C HIS A 155 1.75 1.24 -17.35
N ILE A 156 2.65 0.34 -16.95
CA ILE A 156 4.09 0.54 -17.02
C ILE A 156 4.57 0.80 -18.46
N PRO A 157 4.15 0.00 -19.47
CA PRO A 157 4.44 0.32 -20.87
C PRO A 157 3.83 1.63 -21.35
N ALA A 158 2.60 1.97 -20.94
CA ALA A 158 1.92 3.20 -21.37
C ALA A 158 2.66 4.47 -20.91
N ILE A 159 3.22 4.48 -19.71
CA ILE A 159 4.08 5.57 -19.22
C ILE A 159 5.55 5.44 -19.66
N ARG A 160 5.88 4.42 -20.45
CA ARG A 160 7.24 4.11 -20.95
C ARG A 160 8.29 3.95 -19.84
N TRP A 161 7.89 3.41 -18.68
CA TRP A 161 8.82 3.17 -17.60
C TRP A 161 9.64 1.88 -17.85
N PRO A 162 10.96 1.87 -17.59
CA PRO A 162 11.80 0.68 -17.83
C PRO A 162 11.35 -0.50 -16.95
N LYS A 163 11.03 -1.64 -17.57
CA LYS A 163 10.46 -2.81 -16.88
C LYS A 163 11.42 -3.42 -15.85
N ASP A 164 12.71 -3.32 -16.09
CA ASP A 164 13.80 -3.74 -15.18
C ASP A 164 13.89 -2.88 -13.92
N ARG A 165 13.18 -1.74 -13.88
CA ARG A 165 13.15 -0.79 -12.76
C ARG A 165 11.80 -0.77 -12.05
N VAL A 166 11.05 -1.86 -12.14
CA VAL A 166 9.72 -2.02 -11.51
C VAL A 166 9.67 -3.30 -10.69
N ASN A 167 9.28 -3.16 -9.43
CA ASN A 167 8.80 -4.25 -8.60
C ASN A 167 7.28 -4.13 -8.41
N PHE A 168 6.58 -5.26 -8.40
CA PHE A 168 5.16 -5.31 -8.06
C PHE A 168 4.93 -6.31 -6.93
N ILE A 169 4.37 -5.82 -5.82
CA ILE A 169 3.98 -6.61 -4.66
C ILE A 169 2.45 -6.66 -4.63
N GLY A 170 1.93 -7.85 -4.92
CA GLY A 170 0.50 -8.13 -4.82
C GLY A 170 0.18 -8.70 -3.44
N THR A 171 -0.75 -8.09 -2.73
CA THR A 171 -1.35 -8.72 -1.55
C THR A 171 -2.52 -9.59 -2.01
N ALA A 172 -2.65 -10.77 -1.39
CA ALA A 172 -3.79 -11.62 -1.64
C ALA A 172 -5.01 -11.06 -0.91
N GLN A 173 -6.17 -11.05 -1.58
CA GLN A 173 -7.42 -10.85 -0.85
C GLN A 173 -7.56 -12.04 0.11
N LYS A 174 -7.41 -11.81 1.41
CA LYS A 174 -7.74 -12.84 2.39
C LYS A 174 -9.25 -13.03 2.36
N ALA A 175 -9.71 -13.96 1.54
CA ALA A 175 -11.09 -14.44 1.64
C ALA A 175 -11.27 -14.92 3.08
N MET A 176 -12.11 -14.23 3.84
CA MET A 176 -12.55 -14.71 5.14
C MET A 176 -13.39 -15.96 4.85
N PHE A 177 -12.76 -17.14 4.83
CA PHE A 177 -13.49 -18.38 4.88
C PHE A 177 -14.22 -18.39 6.22
N ARG A 178 -15.52 -18.06 6.20
CA ARG A 178 -16.43 -18.46 7.25
C ARG A 178 -16.40 -19.98 7.27
N ILE A 179 -15.58 -20.55 8.13
CA ILE A 179 -15.79 -21.92 8.59
C ILE A 179 -17.11 -21.86 9.35
N THR A 180 -18.21 -22.09 8.64
CA THR A 180 -19.44 -22.52 9.29
C THR A 180 -19.12 -23.87 9.88
N ILE A 181 -18.71 -23.88 11.15
CA ILE A 181 -18.72 -25.10 11.95
C ILE A 181 -20.20 -25.43 12.07
N CYS A 182 -20.71 -26.27 11.16
CA CYS A 182 -21.90 -27.05 11.46
C CYS A 182 -21.54 -27.85 12.71
N THR A 183 -22.09 -27.44 13.84
CA THR A 183 -21.99 -28.16 15.11
C THR A 183 -22.55 -29.56 14.89
N GLY A 184 -21.66 -30.52 14.73
CA GLY A 184 -22.04 -31.89 14.43
C GLY A 184 -20.83 -32.81 14.33
N LEU A 185 -20.32 -33.18 15.50
CA LEU A 185 -19.38 -34.28 15.77
C LEU A 185 -17.88 -34.03 15.58
N LYS A 186 -17.16 -34.37 16.64
CA LYS A 186 -15.70 -34.35 16.82
C LYS A 186 -15.01 -35.26 15.80
N ALA A 187 -13.92 -34.79 15.23
CA ALA A 187 -12.81 -35.64 14.81
C ALA A 187 -11.50 -34.88 14.99
N ASP A 188 -10.67 -35.35 15.92
CA ASP A 188 -9.31 -34.87 16.14
C ASP A 188 -8.46 -35.16 14.90
N PHE A 189 -7.81 -34.15 14.32
CA PHE A 189 -6.66 -34.36 13.44
C PHE A 189 -5.52 -33.43 13.82
N ASN A 190 -4.53 -34.04 14.45
CA ASN A 190 -3.22 -33.50 14.74
C ASN A 190 -2.35 -33.74 13.51
N VAL A 191 -1.81 -32.70 12.87
CA VAL A 191 -0.86 -32.87 11.75
C VAL A 191 0.46 -32.18 12.10
N ASN A 192 1.39 -33.00 12.57
CA ASN A 192 2.82 -32.72 12.59
C ASN A 192 3.35 -32.68 11.16
N LEU A 193 3.96 -31.57 10.75
CA LEU A 193 4.76 -31.50 9.53
C LEU A 193 6.21 -31.84 9.87
N HIS A 194 6.61 -33.09 9.60
CA HIS A 194 8.02 -33.48 9.52
C HIS A 194 8.45 -33.63 8.06
N SER A 195 9.61 -33.06 7.79
CA SER A 195 10.37 -33.03 6.54
C SER A 195 10.97 -34.39 6.13
N SER A 196 11.08 -34.63 4.81
CA SER A 196 12.11 -35.44 4.11
C SER A 196 11.68 -35.63 2.65
N LEU A 197 12.29 -35.00 1.64
CA LEU A 197 13.49 -35.45 0.88
C LEU A 197 13.42 -36.85 0.25
N ARG A 198 13.76 -36.85 -1.06
CA ARG A 198 14.15 -37.94 -2.00
C ARG A 198 13.02 -38.68 -2.73
N HIS A 199 12.95 -38.51 -4.05
CA HIS A 199 13.81 -39.22 -5.01
C HIS A 199 14.15 -38.35 -6.21
#